data_AF-A0A415U3Q3-F1
#
_entry.id   AF-A0A415U3Q3-F1
#
_cell.length_a   1.000
_cell.length_b   1.000
_cell.length_c   1.000
_cell.angle_alpha   90.00
_cell.angle_beta   90.00
_cell.angle_gamma   90.00
#
_symmetry.space_group_name_H-M   'P 1'
#
loop_
_entity.id
_entity.type
_entity.pdbx_description
1 polymer ?
#
loop_
_entity_poly.entity_id
_entity_poly.type
_entity_poly.pdbx_seq_one_letter_code
_entity_poly.pdbx_strand_id
1 'polypeptide(L)'
;MKKKILRITPVIILFCVYLCGYVYFSVHFLPKTIINGNRCGMKTVKEGNDLEKKRMRDYQIIMRLNNSECILMNKDVPYVRSDVRSEMKDILKKQKKFAWFLHLKDKKVFHIGKYVVDEDALKSSLNTFTFVHPEDIRQPENAKLKFNKKTQRYKIIEAVSGNKINFQKLISGVKKTAEAKKTYFDASKCYPQARVDSKSKQLLEAKKTLDAYLSCTIQYKSGTKNKKTLNANTIHEFLCWDKDFNVWINESLVKDYVEKELYHAFNTVGAKRTIHSPGSGKFTISGGTYGNQIDIEAETKEIIKDIKNSKMITREPKYFIKVTGSNNGIGKNYVDVNISKQKLWYIRKNKIVFSSDIVTGDPTTGHSTPTGMYYVEFKKTDYTMRKYNAHVNYWMPIDTGTGVGLHDASWRGSFGGEIYHGNGSHGCINMPTSKASVLYHMLPVNTPVIVH
;
A
#
# COMPACT_ATOMS: atom_id res chain seq x y z
N MET A 1 -50.94 -80.57 61.06
CA MET A 1 -50.98 -80.15 59.64
C MET A 1 -50.89 -78.64 59.37
N LYS A 2 -51.37 -77.75 60.25
CA LYS A 2 -51.33 -76.27 60.02
C LYS A 2 -49.92 -75.64 59.89
N LYS A 3 -48.88 -76.20 60.54
CA LYS A 3 -47.49 -75.68 60.45
C LYS A 3 -46.74 -76.02 59.14
N LYS A 4 -47.15 -77.07 58.41
CA LYS A 4 -46.54 -77.41 57.09
C LYS A 4 -47.14 -76.55 55.97
N ILE A 5 -48.42 -76.23 56.03
CA ILE A 5 -49.10 -75.35 55.05
C ILE A 5 -48.55 -73.91 55.16
N LEU A 6 -48.28 -73.41 56.37
CA LEU A 6 -47.73 -72.06 56.59
C LEU A 6 -46.29 -71.86 56.05
N ARG A 7 -45.52 -72.94 55.83
CA ARG A 7 -44.15 -72.88 55.27
C ARG A 7 -44.09 -73.01 53.75
N ILE A 8 -45.16 -73.48 53.10
CA ILE A 8 -45.22 -73.71 51.65
C ILE A 8 -45.79 -72.46 50.93
N THR A 9 -46.71 -71.73 51.56
CA THR A 9 -47.30 -70.49 51.00
C THR A 9 -46.27 -69.46 50.52
N PRO A 10 -45.18 -69.15 51.26
CA PRO A 10 -44.18 -68.18 50.80
C PRO A 10 -43.43 -68.65 49.54
N VAL A 11 -43.16 -69.95 49.45
CA VAL A 11 -42.45 -70.56 48.32
C VAL A 11 -43.30 -70.51 47.05
N ILE A 12 -44.60 -70.78 47.18
CA ILE A 12 -45.56 -70.66 46.07
C ILE A 12 -45.66 -69.20 45.61
N ILE A 13 -45.74 -68.25 46.54
CA ILE A 13 -45.76 -66.81 46.20
C ILE A 13 -44.48 -66.41 45.47
N LEU A 14 -43.30 -66.81 45.95
CA LEU A 14 -42.01 -66.55 45.30
C LEU A 14 -41.93 -67.15 43.89
N PHE A 15 -42.45 -68.37 43.70
CA PHE A 15 -42.52 -69.02 42.41
C PHE A 15 -43.47 -68.30 41.43
N CYS A 16 -44.64 -67.87 41.91
CA CYS A 16 -45.57 -67.06 41.12
C CYS A 16 -44.96 -65.71 40.73
N VAL A 17 -44.29 -65.01 41.66
CA VAL A 17 -43.58 -63.76 41.38
C VAL A 17 -42.46 -63.96 40.36
N TYR A 18 -41.70 -65.05 40.48
CA TYR A 18 -40.67 -65.43 39.52
C TYR A 18 -41.24 -65.64 38.11
N LEU A 19 -42.32 -66.42 37.99
CA LEU A 19 -43.00 -66.68 36.72
C LEU A 19 -43.62 -65.41 36.12
N CYS A 20 -44.27 -64.58 36.94
CA CYS A 20 -44.79 -63.28 36.51
C CYS A 20 -43.68 -62.40 35.95
N GLY A 21 -42.53 -62.31 36.62
CA GLY A 21 -41.37 -61.59 36.12
C GLY A 21 -40.82 -62.19 34.82
N TYR A 22 -40.69 -63.52 34.74
CA TYR A 22 -40.21 -64.21 33.55
C TYR A 22 -41.11 -63.97 32.32
N VAL A 23 -42.43 -64.04 32.50
CA VAL A 23 -43.43 -63.75 31.45
C VAL A 23 -43.41 -62.26 31.11
N TYR A 24 -43.35 -61.38 32.10
CA TYR A 24 -43.28 -59.94 31.88
C TYR A 24 -42.05 -59.53 31.04
N PHE A 25 -40.87 -60.05 31.39
CA PHE A 25 -39.61 -59.80 30.66
C PHE A 25 -39.45 -60.64 29.39
N SER A 26 -40.44 -61.46 29.02
CA SER A 26 -40.50 -62.07 27.69
C SER A 26 -40.91 -61.07 26.60
N VAL A 27 -41.57 -59.98 27.00
CA VAL A 27 -42.08 -58.92 26.11
C VAL A 27 -41.57 -57.52 26.47
N HIS A 28 -41.06 -57.30 27.69
CA HIS A 28 -40.44 -56.05 28.14
C HIS A 28 -38.92 -56.19 28.31
N PHE A 29 -38.17 -55.14 27.98
CA PHE A 29 -36.74 -55.09 28.27
C PHE A 29 -36.47 -55.15 29.77
N LEU A 30 -35.37 -55.80 30.17
CA LEU A 30 -34.90 -55.79 31.55
C LEU A 30 -34.72 -54.35 32.09
N PRO A 31 -34.85 -54.13 33.41
CA PRO A 31 -34.72 -52.81 34.00
C PRO A 31 -33.40 -52.12 33.62
N LYS A 32 -33.39 -50.79 33.58
CA LYS A 32 -32.22 -49.97 33.24
C LYS A 32 -31.55 -50.28 31.89
N THR A 33 -32.27 -50.93 30.97
CA THR A 33 -31.85 -51.02 29.56
C THR A 33 -31.94 -49.63 28.91
N ILE A 34 -30.84 -49.19 28.29
CA ILE A 34 -30.75 -47.94 27.55
C ILE A 34 -30.39 -48.28 26.11
N ILE A 35 -31.17 -47.80 25.15
CA ILE A 35 -30.92 -48.01 23.72
C ILE A 35 -30.80 -46.64 23.05
N ASN A 36 -29.66 -46.36 22.43
CA ASN A 36 -29.35 -45.07 21.82
C ASN A 36 -29.59 -43.84 22.75
N GLY A 37 -29.43 -44.02 24.06
CA GLY A 37 -29.68 -42.98 25.07
C GLY A 37 -31.12 -42.92 25.60
N ASN A 38 -32.08 -43.60 24.95
CA ASN A 38 -33.46 -43.71 25.44
C ASN A 38 -33.57 -44.75 26.55
N ARG A 39 -34.31 -44.45 27.62
CA ARG A 39 -34.58 -45.39 28.73
C ARG A 39 -35.65 -46.40 28.29
N CYS A 40 -35.21 -47.55 27.81
CA CYS A 40 -36.06 -48.63 27.29
C CYS A 40 -36.39 -49.72 28.31
N GLY A 41 -35.76 -49.73 29.48
CA GLY A 41 -36.07 -50.72 30.52
C GLY A 41 -37.55 -50.70 30.93
N MET A 42 -38.11 -51.89 31.19
CA MET A 42 -39.54 -52.11 31.45
C MET A 42 -40.48 -51.73 30.29
N LYS A 43 -39.96 -51.42 29.10
CA LYS A 43 -40.76 -51.10 27.91
C LYS A 43 -40.76 -52.26 26.93
N THR A 44 -41.80 -52.37 26.13
CA THR A 44 -41.85 -53.27 24.98
C THR A 44 -40.98 -52.76 23.83
N VAL A 45 -40.70 -53.63 22.86
CA VAL A 45 -40.02 -53.23 21.60
C VAL A 45 -40.80 -52.13 20.87
N LYS A 46 -42.14 -52.15 20.91
CA LYS A 46 -42.98 -51.12 20.28
C LYS A 46 -42.73 -49.75 20.91
N GLU A 47 -42.83 -49.67 22.24
CA GLU A 47 -42.62 -48.42 22.97
C GLU A 47 -41.17 -47.92 22.87
N GLY A 48 -40.18 -48.82 22.90
CA GLY A 48 -38.77 -48.47 22.68
C GLY A 48 -38.53 -47.88 21.28
N ASN A 49 -39.14 -48.48 20.25
CA ASN A 49 -39.08 -47.99 18.88
C ASN A 49 -39.84 -46.66 18.70
N ASP A 50 -40.94 -46.44 19.42
CA ASP A 50 -41.67 -45.17 19.39
C ASP A 50 -40.88 -44.03 20.07
N LEU A 51 -40.12 -44.32 21.14
CA LEU A 51 -39.16 -43.38 21.72
C LEU A 51 -38.03 -43.01 20.75
N GLU A 52 -37.54 -43.99 19.99
CA GLU A 52 -36.55 -43.77 18.96
C GLU A 52 -37.09 -42.90 17.82
N LYS A 53 -38.28 -43.21 17.32
CA LYS A 53 -38.98 -42.36 16.34
C LYS A 53 -39.19 -40.94 16.86
N LYS A 54 -39.57 -40.78 18.13
CA LYS A 54 -39.71 -39.46 18.75
C LYS A 54 -38.37 -38.71 18.81
N ARG A 55 -37.30 -39.36 19.29
CA ARG A 55 -35.96 -38.75 19.34
C ARG A 55 -35.51 -38.28 17.96
N MET A 56 -35.75 -39.07 16.92
CA MET A 56 -35.41 -38.70 15.54
C MET A 56 -36.30 -37.58 15.00
N ARG A 57 -37.60 -37.54 15.35
CA ARG A 57 -38.47 -36.42 14.96
C ARG A 57 -38.04 -35.10 15.58
N ASP A 58 -37.63 -35.12 16.85
CA ASP A 58 -37.25 -33.94 17.62
C ASP A 58 -35.78 -33.52 17.38
N TYR A 59 -35.03 -34.30 16.59
CA TYR A 59 -33.64 -34.00 16.26
C TYR A 59 -33.56 -32.80 15.31
N GLN A 60 -32.70 -31.84 15.68
CA GLN A 60 -32.42 -30.65 14.90
C GLN A 60 -30.93 -30.31 14.91
N ILE A 61 -30.48 -29.69 13.83
CA ILE A 61 -29.12 -29.13 13.72
C ILE A 61 -29.26 -27.62 13.61
N ILE A 62 -28.69 -26.91 14.59
CA ILE A 62 -28.52 -25.46 14.54
C ILE A 62 -27.28 -25.18 13.69
N MET A 63 -27.50 -24.54 12.55
CA MET A 63 -26.46 -24.20 11.60
C MET A 63 -26.17 -22.70 11.64
N ARG A 64 -24.95 -22.33 12.04
CA ARG A 64 -24.51 -20.93 12.05
C ARG A 64 -24.02 -20.52 10.66
N LEU A 65 -24.68 -19.54 10.06
CA LEU A 65 -24.27 -18.85 8.83
C LEU A 65 -23.46 -17.59 9.20
N ASN A 66 -23.01 -16.81 8.22
CA ASN A 66 -22.20 -15.61 8.50
C ASN A 66 -22.93 -14.57 9.37
N ASN A 67 -24.23 -14.33 9.08
CA ASN A 67 -25.01 -13.25 9.71
C ASN A 67 -26.31 -13.73 10.36
N SER A 68 -26.55 -15.04 10.40
CA SER A 68 -27.80 -15.63 10.88
C SER A 68 -27.60 -17.09 11.30
N GLU A 69 -28.64 -17.67 11.86
CA GLU A 69 -28.72 -19.11 12.12
C GLU A 69 -29.87 -19.72 11.32
N CYS A 70 -29.69 -20.97 10.91
CA CYS A 70 -30.70 -21.79 10.26
C CYS A 70 -30.87 -23.08 11.06
N ILE A 71 -32.12 -23.49 11.30
CA ILE A 71 -32.41 -24.75 11.98
C ILE A 71 -32.80 -25.78 10.93
N LEU A 72 -32.03 -26.86 10.82
CA LEU A 72 -32.37 -28.02 10.00
C LEU A 72 -33.13 -29.02 10.87
N MET A 73 -34.37 -29.33 10.51
CA MET A 73 -35.19 -30.34 11.16
C MET A 73 -34.91 -31.71 10.54
N ASN A 74 -35.41 -32.78 11.17
CA ASN A 74 -35.27 -34.13 10.63
C ASN A 74 -35.88 -34.34 9.22
N LYS A 75 -36.84 -33.50 8.80
CA LYS A 75 -37.34 -33.52 7.40
C LYS A 75 -36.31 -32.98 6.39
N ASP A 76 -35.40 -32.13 6.84
CA ASP A 76 -34.39 -31.49 6.01
C ASP A 76 -33.09 -32.33 5.94
N VAL A 77 -32.97 -33.33 6.82
CA VAL A 77 -31.86 -34.29 6.87
C VAL A 77 -32.42 -35.71 6.77
N PRO A 78 -32.74 -36.17 5.55
CA PRO A 78 -33.30 -37.50 5.34
C PRO A 78 -32.28 -38.58 5.67
N TYR A 79 -32.71 -39.57 6.46
CA TYR A 79 -31.89 -40.72 6.85
C TYR A 79 -32.38 -41.99 6.18
N VAL A 80 -31.46 -42.76 5.60
CA VAL A 80 -31.68 -44.17 5.27
C VAL A 80 -31.67 -44.95 6.58
N ARG A 81 -32.85 -45.43 6.99
CA ARG A 81 -33.03 -46.11 8.28
C ARG A 81 -32.70 -47.59 8.16
N SER A 82 -31.82 -48.09 9.01
CA SER A 82 -31.78 -49.53 9.30
C SER A 82 -33.05 -49.95 10.05
N ASP A 83 -33.36 -51.26 10.04
CA ASP A 83 -34.50 -51.80 10.79
C ASP A 83 -34.21 -51.84 12.30
N VAL A 84 -34.28 -50.68 12.93
CA VAL A 84 -34.06 -50.49 14.37
C VAL A 84 -35.01 -51.36 15.20
N ARG A 85 -36.24 -51.60 14.70
CA ARG A 85 -37.22 -52.43 15.39
C ARG A 85 -36.76 -53.89 15.42
N SER A 86 -36.18 -54.40 14.34
CA SER A 86 -35.59 -55.74 14.30
C SER A 86 -34.39 -55.85 15.24
N GLU A 87 -33.46 -54.88 15.22
CA GLU A 87 -32.30 -54.85 16.12
C GLU A 87 -32.74 -54.81 17.60
N MET A 88 -33.81 -54.07 17.93
CA MET A 88 -34.41 -54.06 19.27
C MET A 88 -35.01 -55.42 19.67
N LYS A 89 -35.63 -56.17 18.74
CA LYS A 89 -36.11 -57.54 19.01
C LYS A 89 -34.95 -58.47 19.34
N ASP A 90 -33.82 -58.34 18.63
CA ASP A 90 -32.64 -59.16 18.88
C ASP A 90 -31.99 -58.86 20.23
N ILE A 91 -31.98 -57.59 20.65
CA ILE A 91 -31.58 -57.22 22.01
C ILE A 91 -32.49 -57.90 23.04
N LEU A 92 -33.81 -57.80 22.86
CA LEU A 92 -34.78 -58.40 23.80
C LEU A 92 -34.57 -59.92 23.91
N LYS A 93 -34.40 -60.62 22.79
CA LYS A 93 -34.14 -62.07 22.77
C LYS A 93 -32.86 -62.47 23.50
N LYS A 94 -31.80 -61.66 23.41
CA LYS A 94 -30.49 -61.92 24.03
C LYS A 94 -30.46 -61.62 25.53
N GLN A 95 -31.47 -60.95 26.09
CA GLN A 95 -31.52 -60.68 27.52
C GLN A 95 -31.79 -61.97 28.32
N LYS A 96 -31.01 -62.20 29.38
CA LYS A 96 -31.13 -63.35 30.28
C LYS A 96 -32.39 -63.24 31.15
N LYS A 97 -33.57 -63.38 30.54
CA LYS A 97 -34.89 -63.21 31.17
C LYS A 97 -35.15 -64.17 32.33
N PHE A 98 -34.54 -65.37 32.32
CA PHE A 98 -34.63 -66.31 33.45
C PHE A 98 -33.92 -65.80 34.72
N ALA A 99 -32.96 -64.89 34.58
CA ALA A 99 -32.21 -64.29 35.68
C ALA A 99 -32.62 -62.84 35.95
N TRP A 100 -33.87 -62.46 35.61
CA TRP A 100 -34.33 -61.07 35.63
C TRP A 100 -34.13 -60.39 37.00
N PHE A 101 -34.32 -61.14 38.08
CA PHE A 101 -34.19 -60.67 39.47
C PHE A 101 -32.74 -60.31 39.85
N LEU A 102 -31.74 -60.93 39.20
CA LEU A 102 -30.33 -60.60 39.37
C LEU A 102 -29.94 -59.34 38.60
N HIS A 103 -30.66 -59.02 37.53
CA HIS A 103 -30.35 -57.92 36.62
C HIS A 103 -31.14 -56.62 36.91
N LEU A 104 -31.85 -56.53 38.05
CA LEU A 104 -32.66 -55.35 38.41
C LEU A 104 -31.85 -54.06 38.55
N LYS A 105 -30.57 -54.16 38.95
CA LYS A 105 -29.67 -53.01 39.12
C LYS A 105 -28.71 -52.81 37.95
N ASP A 106 -28.62 -53.76 37.04
CA ASP A 106 -27.64 -53.78 35.95
C ASP A 106 -27.98 -52.77 34.86
N LYS A 107 -27.06 -51.83 34.61
CA LYS A 107 -27.19 -50.88 33.51
C LYS A 107 -26.63 -51.51 32.24
N LYS A 108 -27.46 -51.67 31.21
CA LYS A 108 -27.02 -52.12 29.89
C LYS A 108 -27.30 -51.05 28.84
N VAL A 109 -26.26 -50.63 28.14
CA VAL A 109 -26.34 -49.62 27.08
C VAL A 109 -26.10 -50.29 25.73
N PHE A 110 -27.01 -50.06 24.79
CA PHE A 110 -26.92 -50.58 23.43
C PHE A 110 -26.93 -49.43 22.44
N HIS A 111 -26.11 -49.55 21.41
CA HIS A 111 -26.09 -48.66 20.27
C HIS A 111 -26.49 -49.46 19.04
N ILE A 112 -27.63 -49.10 18.46
CA ILE A 112 -28.22 -49.80 17.32
C ILE A 112 -28.65 -48.80 16.27
N GLY A 113 -28.76 -49.30 15.05
CA GLY A 113 -29.12 -48.54 13.88
C GLY A 113 -28.02 -47.63 13.36
N LYS A 114 -27.59 -47.93 12.13
CA LYS A 114 -26.76 -47.02 11.36
C LYS A 114 -27.67 -45.96 10.75
N TYR A 115 -27.45 -44.72 11.15
CA TYR A 115 -28.11 -43.56 10.54
C TYR A 115 -27.19 -43.09 9.43
N VAL A 116 -27.46 -43.54 8.20
CA VAL A 116 -26.75 -43.05 7.03
C VAL A 116 -27.63 -41.96 6.43
N VAL A 117 -27.06 -40.78 6.21
CA VAL A 117 -27.80 -39.69 5.56
C VAL A 117 -27.94 -40.01 4.08
N ASP A 118 -29.15 -39.86 3.55
CA ASP A 118 -29.39 -39.89 2.11
C ASP A 118 -28.84 -38.59 1.50
N GLU A 119 -27.73 -38.71 0.78
CA GLU A 119 -26.98 -37.57 0.28
C GLU A 119 -27.73 -36.83 -0.84
N ASP A 120 -28.44 -37.54 -1.71
CA ASP A 120 -29.20 -36.95 -2.81
C ASP A 120 -30.45 -36.23 -2.29
N ALA A 121 -31.13 -36.82 -1.31
CA ALA A 121 -32.27 -36.19 -0.67
C ALA A 121 -31.84 -35.01 0.22
N LEU A 122 -30.68 -35.09 0.91
CA LEU A 122 -30.09 -33.96 1.64
C LEU A 122 -29.72 -32.82 0.68
N LYS A 123 -29.09 -33.13 -0.45
CA LYS A 123 -28.75 -32.15 -1.48
C LYS A 123 -30.01 -31.45 -1.98
N SER A 124 -31.07 -32.20 -2.25
CA SER A 124 -32.35 -31.65 -2.72
C SER A 124 -32.98 -30.73 -1.69
N SER A 125 -32.98 -31.12 -0.40
CA SER A 125 -33.49 -30.27 0.69
C SER A 125 -32.66 -29.00 0.88
N LEU A 126 -31.32 -29.12 0.96
CA LEU A 126 -30.45 -27.95 1.15
C LEU A 126 -30.54 -26.97 -0.03
N ASN A 127 -30.80 -27.46 -1.25
CA ASN A 127 -30.91 -26.63 -2.44
C ASN A 127 -32.16 -25.71 -2.43
N THR A 128 -33.17 -25.96 -1.58
CA THR A 128 -34.35 -25.09 -1.48
C THR A 128 -34.13 -23.87 -0.61
N PHE A 129 -33.03 -23.80 0.15
CA PHE A 129 -32.77 -22.70 1.06
C PHE A 129 -32.21 -21.47 0.33
N THR A 130 -32.76 -20.30 0.63
CA THR A 130 -32.38 -19.03 0.00
C THR A 130 -30.93 -18.64 0.24
N PHE A 131 -30.32 -19.03 1.37
CA PHE A 131 -28.89 -18.76 1.63
C PHE A 131 -27.93 -19.54 0.73
N VAL A 132 -28.41 -20.60 0.04
CA VAL A 132 -27.64 -21.32 -0.98
C VAL A 132 -27.67 -20.58 -2.32
N HIS A 133 -28.77 -19.86 -2.60
CA HIS A 133 -29.00 -19.07 -3.80
C HIS A 133 -29.27 -17.60 -3.45
N PRO A 134 -28.26 -16.85 -2.96
CA PRO A 134 -28.45 -15.43 -2.66
C PRO A 134 -28.73 -14.65 -3.95
N GLU A 135 -29.70 -13.72 -3.89
CA GLU A 135 -30.07 -12.85 -5.04
C GLU A 135 -28.87 -12.02 -5.52
N ASP A 136 -28.13 -11.42 -4.59
CA ASP A 136 -26.93 -10.63 -4.88
C ASP A 136 -25.65 -11.38 -4.51
N ILE A 137 -25.00 -12.02 -5.48
CA ILE A 137 -23.73 -12.72 -5.24
C ILE A 137 -22.58 -11.72 -5.05
N ARG A 138 -21.97 -11.75 -3.86
CA ARG A 138 -20.78 -11.00 -3.47
C ARG A 138 -19.57 -11.91 -3.42
N GLN A 139 -18.53 -11.55 -4.16
CA GLN A 139 -17.23 -12.22 -4.12
C GLN A 139 -16.46 -11.81 -2.86
N PRO A 140 -15.58 -12.69 -2.34
CA PRO A 140 -14.71 -12.31 -1.23
C PRO A 140 -13.74 -11.19 -1.65
N GLU A 141 -13.57 -10.20 -0.80
CA GLU A 141 -12.59 -9.14 -0.97
C GLU A 141 -11.49 -9.24 0.09
N ASN A 142 -10.23 -9.21 -0.35
CA ASN A 142 -9.09 -9.18 0.54
C ASN A 142 -9.06 -7.90 1.39
N ALA A 143 -8.44 -8.00 2.56
CA ALA A 143 -8.07 -6.84 3.34
C ALA A 143 -7.12 -5.93 2.54
N LYS A 144 -7.30 -4.62 2.65
CA LYS A 144 -6.57 -3.61 1.85
C LYS A 144 -5.98 -2.54 2.75
N LEU A 145 -4.89 -1.93 2.31
CA LEU A 145 -4.31 -0.75 2.96
C LEU A 145 -4.83 0.52 2.29
N LYS A 146 -5.34 1.46 3.09
CA LYS A 146 -5.79 2.78 2.61
C LYS A 146 -5.10 3.88 3.40
N PHE A 147 -4.46 4.80 2.70
CA PHE A 147 -3.86 5.98 3.32
C PHE A 147 -4.94 6.90 3.89
N ASN A 148 -4.79 7.31 5.14
CA ASN A 148 -5.68 8.24 5.80
C ASN A 148 -5.00 9.60 5.92
N LYS A 149 -5.46 10.59 5.14
CA LYS A 149 -4.90 11.96 5.11
C LYS A 149 -4.96 12.67 6.48
N LYS A 150 -5.95 12.37 7.33
CA LYS A 150 -6.08 13.01 8.65
C LYS A 150 -5.03 12.47 9.62
N THR A 151 -4.81 11.16 9.63
CA THR A 151 -3.85 10.53 10.55
C THR A 151 -2.45 10.39 9.95
N GLN A 152 -2.28 10.66 8.66
CA GLN A 152 -1.02 10.50 7.92
C GLN A 152 -0.41 9.09 8.03
N ARG A 153 -1.28 8.07 8.04
CA ARG A 153 -0.93 6.66 8.23
C ARG A 153 -1.82 5.77 7.40
N TYR A 154 -1.37 4.55 7.10
CA TYR A 154 -2.22 3.55 6.47
C TYR A 154 -3.16 2.91 7.50
N LYS A 155 -4.41 2.69 7.10
CA LYS A 155 -5.40 1.89 7.85
C LYS A 155 -5.68 0.60 7.09
N ILE A 156 -5.86 -0.49 7.83
CA ILE A 156 -6.34 -1.76 7.29
C ILE A 156 -7.85 -1.64 7.15
N ILE A 157 -8.33 -1.85 5.93
CA ILE A 157 -9.73 -2.13 5.65
C ILE A 157 -9.88 -3.65 5.73
N GLU A 158 -10.79 -4.10 6.59
CA GLU A 158 -11.02 -5.52 6.83
C GLU A 158 -11.45 -6.26 5.55
N ALA A 159 -11.09 -7.53 5.49
CA ALA A 159 -11.54 -8.41 4.43
C ALA A 159 -13.05 -8.65 4.53
N VAL A 160 -13.70 -8.76 3.38
CA VAL A 160 -15.12 -9.10 3.30
C VAL A 160 -15.25 -10.52 2.78
N SER A 161 -15.92 -11.39 3.53
CA SER A 161 -16.20 -12.76 3.06
C SER A 161 -17.23 -12.74 1.93
N GLY A 162 -17.07 -13.66 0.98
CA GLY A 162 -18.09 -13.87 -0.05
C GLY A 162 -19.37 -14.46 0.56
N ASN A 163 -20.52 -14.23 -0.06
CA ASN A 163 -21.81 -14.74 0.43
C ASN A 163 -22.33 -15.97 -0.34
N LYS A 164 -21.59 -16.46 -1.35
CA LYS A 164 -21.93 -17.71 -2.04
C LYS A 164 -21.35 -18.90 -1.29
N ILE A 165 -22.18 -19.66 -0.60
CA ILE A 165 -21.73 -20.82 0.18
C ILE A 165 -21.17 -21.93 -0.73
N ASN A 166 -20.09 -22.58 -0.32
CA ASN A 166 -19.59 -23.77 -1.01
C ASN A 166 -20.53 -24.95 -0.71
N PHE A 167 -21.39 -25.27 -1.68
CA PHE A 167 -22.46 -26.25 -1.50
C PHE A 167 -21.95 -27.66 -1.17
N GLN A 168 -20.81 -28.07 -1.75
CA GLN A 168 -20.20 -29.37 -1.45
C GLN A 168 -19.69 -29.45 0.01
N LYS A 169 -19.02 -28.39 0.48
CA LYS A 169 -18.59 -28.30 1.88
C LYS A 169 -19.78 -28.27 2.84
N LEU A 170 -20.86 -27.58 2.46
CA LEU A 170 -22.11 -27.54 3.21
C LEU A 170 -22.71 -28.95 3.37
N ILE A 171 -22.91 -29.67 2.26
CA ILE A 171 -23.46 -31.04 2.28
C ILE A 171 -22.60 -31.95 3.16
N SER A 172 -21.28 -31.96 2.94
CA SER A 172 -20.36 -32.79 3.71
C SER A 172 -20.38 -32.43 5.20
N GLY A 173 -20.46 -31.15 5.53
CA GLY A 173 -20.51 -30.65 6.91
C GLY A 173 -21.79 -31.05 7.63
N VAL A 174 -22.96 -30.87 6.99
CA VAL A 174 -24.26 -31.27 7.53
C VAL A 174 -24.33 -32.79 7.68
N LYS A 175 -23.92 -33.56 6.67
CA LYS A 175 -23.86 -35.03 6.71
C LYS A 175 -23.04 -35.53 7.89
N LYS A 176 -21.79 -35.06 8.04
CA LYS A 176 -20.91 -35.44 9.15
C LYS A 176 -21.50 -35.07 10.51
N THR A 177 -22.15 -33.92 10.60
CA THR A 177 -22.78 -33.45 11.84
C THR A 177 -23.96 -34.36 12.22
N ALA A 178 -24.81 -34.70 11.25
CA ALA A 178 -25.94 -35.59 11.40
C ALA A 178 -25.56 -37.03 11.78
N GLU A 179 -24.59 -37.63 11.08
CA GLU A 179 -24.10 -38.99 11.35
C GLU A 179 -23.39 -39.08 12.71
N ALA A 180 -22.72 -38.01 13.13
CA ALA A 180 -22.13 -37.88 14.46
C ALA A 180 -23.15 -37.49 15.56
N LYS A 181 -24.43 -37.31 15.22
CA LYS A 181 -25.52 -36.93 16.13
C LYS A 181 -25.26 -35.61 16.89
N LYS A 182 -24.54 -34.68 16.27
CA LYS A 182 -24.25 -33.35 16.81
C LYS A 182 -25.37 -32.38 16.47
N THR A 183 -25.73 -31.49 17.39
CA THR A 183 -26.83 -30.52 17.19
C THR A 183 -26.35 -29.16 16.69
N TYR A 184 -25.05 -28.99 16.43
CA TYR A 184 -24.47 -27.71 16.00
C TYR A 184 -23.49 -27.90 14.84
N PHE A 185 -23.62 -27.05 13.81
CA PHE A 185 -22.71 -26.97 12.68
C PHE A 185 -22.37 -25.51 12.34
N ASP A 186 -21.08 -25.18 12.29
CA ASP A 186 -20.61 -23.85 11.90
C ASP A 186 -20.39 -23.79 10.38
N ALA A 187 -21.43 -23.38 9.64
CA ALA A 187 -21.42 -23.24 8.19
C ALA A 187 -20.74 -21.94 7.72
N SER A 188 -20.34 -21.03 8.61
CA SER A 188 -19.56 -19.83 8.24
C SER A 188 -18.26 -20.20 7.50
N LYS A 189 -17.68 -21.36 7.84
CA LYS A 189 -16.48 -21.92 7.21
C LYS A 189 -16.71 -22.49 5.80
N CYS A 190 -17.96 -22.63 5.38
CA CYS A 190 -18.31 -23.05 4.03
C CYS A 190 -18.32 -21.88 3.04
N TYR A 191 -18.29 -20.63 3.50
CA TYR A 191 -18.19 -19.47 2.63
C TYR A 191 -16.75 -19.25 2.13
N PRO A 192 -16.56 -18.80 0.88
CA PRO A 192 -15.28 -18.34 0.38
C PRO A 192 -14.70 -17.26 1.29
N GLN A 193 -13.54 -17.57 1.87
CA GLN A 193 -12.78 -16.62 2.68
C GLN A 193 -11.87 -15.81 1.77
N ALA A 194 -11.59 -14.58 2.18
CA ALA A 194 -10.54 -13.80 1.56
C ALA A 194 -9.19 -14.52 1.68
N ARG A 195 -8.33 -14.39 0.66
CA ARG A 195 -6.98 -14.95 0.69
C ARG A 195 -6.09 -14.23 1.71
N VAL A 196 -6.37 -12.95 1.94
CA VAL A 196 -5.63 -12.09 2.89
C VAL A 196 -6.65 -11.46 3.82
N ASP A 197 -6.62 -11.85 5.08
CA ASP A 197 -7.40 -11.24 6.15
C ASP A 197 -6.64 -10.08 6.81
N SER A 198 -7.30 -9.38 7.74
CA SER A 198 -6.72 -8.25 8.48
C SER A 198 -5.59 -8.65 9.45
N LYS A 199 -5.40 -9.95 9.69
CA LYS A 199 -4.38 -10.52 10.59
C LYS A 199 -3.22 -11.15 9.81
N SER A 200 -3.27 -11.12 8.48
CA SER A 200 -2.24 -11.69 7.62
C SER A 200 -0.88 -11.06 7.90
N LYS A 201 0.12 -11.92 8.13
CA LYS A 201 1.49 -11.48 8.46
C LYS A 201 2.07 -10.56 7.38
N GLN A 202 1.86 -10.90 6.10
CA GLN A 202 2.35 -10.08 4.98
C GLN A 202 1.75 -8.67 4.99
N LEU A 203 0.44 -8.55 5.22
CA LEU A 203 -0.27 -7.28 5.31
C LEU A 203 0.24 -6.43 6.48
N LEU A 204 0.44 -7.04 7.64
CA LEU A 204 0.92 -6.35 8.85
C LEU A 204 2.37 -5.85 8.69
N GLU A 205 3.26 -6.65 8.11
CA GLU A 205 4.65 -6.25 7.85
C GLU A 205 4.74 -5.15 6.78
N ALA A 206 3.91 -5.23 5.73
CA ALA A 206 3.82 -4.18 4.73
C ALA A 206 3.33 -2.87 5.34
N LYS A 207 2.28 -2.90 6.16
CA LYS A 207 1.80 -1.72 6.88
C LYS A 207 2.90 -1.12 7.76
N LYS A 208 3.64 -1.94 8.50
CA LYS A 208 4.76 -1.50 9.35
C LYS A 208 5.85 -0.81 8.52
N THR A 209 6.21 -1.38 7.38
CA THR A 209 7.20 -0.81 6.46
C THR A 209 6.73 0.53 5.88
N LEU A 210 5.48 0.60 5.43
CA LEU A 210 4.87 1.84 4.92
C LEU A 210 4.83 2.93 5.99
N ASP A 211 4.39 2.61 7.22
CA ASP A 211 4.34 3.57 8.32
C ASP A 211 5.74 4.08 8.72
N ALA A 212 6.77 3.22 8.63
CA ALA A 212 8.16 3.64 8.83
C ALA A 212 8.58 4.67 7.77
N TYR A 213 8.33 4.41 6.48
CA TYR A 213 8.59 5.38 5.41
C TYR A 213 7.82 6.70 5.60
N LEU A 214 6.56 6.64 6.03
CA LEU A 214 5.72 7.82 6.33
C LEU A 214 6.14 8.58 7.60
N SER A 215 7.06 8.05 8.40
CA SER A 215 7.66 8.78 9.52
C SER A 215 8.74 9.77 9.06
N CYS A 216 9.28 9.59 7.85
CA CYS A 216 10.23 10.51 7.26
C CYS A 216 9.60 11.89 7.04
N THR A 217 10.37 12.94 7.35
CA THR A 217 10.02 14.32 7.02
C THR A 217 11.28 15.05 6.60
N ILE A 218 11.29 15.57 5.38
CA ILE A 218 12.39 16.36 4.82
C ILE A 218 11.94 17.82 4.76
N GLN A 219 12.58 18.68 5.54
CA GLN A 219 12.40 20.13 5.46
C GLN A 219 13.47 20.72 4.55
N TYR A 220 13.06 21.13 3.35
CA TYR A 220 13.92 21.86 2.43
C TYR A 220 13.98 23.33 2.82
N LYS A 221 15.20 23.85 2.91
CA LYS A 221 15.48 25.28 3.13
C LYS A 221 16.59 25.71 2.18
N SER A 222 16.41 26.83 1.48
CA SER A 222 17.48 27.47 0.71
C SER A 222 17.38 28.98 0.90
N GLY A 223 18.41 29.57 1.52
CA GLY A 223 18.39 30.97 1.94
C GLY A 223 17.25 31.26 2.94
N THR A 224 16.72 32.48 2.91
CA THR A 224 15.69 32.95 3.86
C THR A 224 14.25 32.74 3.38
N LYS A 225 14.03 32.49 2.08
CA LYS A 225 12.69 32.55 1.46
C LYS A 225 12.14 31.22 0.98
N ASN A 226 12.97 30.33 0.44
CA ASN A 226 12.46 29.13 -0.22
C ASN A 226 12.42 27.97 0.79
N LYS A 227 11.20 27.51 1.09
CA LYS A 227 10.92 26.39 1.99
C LYS A 227 9.91 25.45 1.35
N LYS A 228 10.19 24.15 1.41
CA LYS A 228 9.26 23.07 1.05
C LYS A 228 9.40 21.95 2.06
N THR A 229 8.32 21.23 2.30
CA THR A 229 8.33 20.08 3.20
C THR A 229 7.83 18.86 2.44
N LEU A 230 8.64 17.81 2.41
CA LEU A 230 8.22 16.48 2.00
C LEU A 230 7.87 15.69 3.27
N ASN A 231 6.62 15.22 3.37
CA ASN A 231 6.12 14.49 4.52
C ASN A 231 5.17 13.36 4.08
N ALA A 232 4.54 12.69 5.04
CA ALA A 232 3.63 11.58 4.79
C ALA A 232 2.53 11.85 3.75
N ASN A 233 2.01 13.07 3.64
CA ASN A 233 0.96 13.41 2.66
C ASN A 233 1.45 13.35 1.22
N THR A 234 2.76 13.46 0.99
CA THR A 234 3.37 13.35 -0.35
C THR A 234 4.09 12.02 -0.49
N ILE A 235 4.82 11.58 0.54
CA ILE A 235 5.58 10.32 0.52
C ILE A 235 4.68 9.14 0.19
N HIS A 236 3.43 9.11 0.68
CA HIS A 236 2.50 8.01 0.39
C HIS A 236 2.21 7.82 -1.11
N GLU A 237 2.38 8.87 -1.92
CA GLU A 237 2.17 8.82 -3.37
C GLU A 237 3.31 8.06 -4.07
N PHE A 238 4.48 7.97 -3.44
CA PHE A 238 5.64 7.25 -3.97
C PHE A 238 5.63 5.76 -3.61
N LEU A 239 4.79 5.34 -2.66
CA LEU A 239 4.82 4.00 -2.10
C LEU A 239 3.96 3.05 -2.91
N CYS A 240 4.54 1.92 -3.30
CA CYS A 240 3.87 0.87 -4.05
C CYS A 240 4.03 -0.48 -3.35
N TRP A 241 3.13 -1.40 -3.66
CA TRP A 241 3.23 -2.79 -3.25
C TRP A 241 2.54 -3.71 -4.26
N ASP A 242 2.97 -4.97 -4.30
CA ASP A 242 2.40 -5.98 -5.20
C ASP A 242 1.28 -6.79 -4.51
N LYS A 243 0.79 -7.81 -5.21
CA LYS A 243 -0.26 -8.72 -4.71
C LYS A 243 0.14 -9.51 -3.45
N ASP A 244 1.44 -9.64 -3.20
CA ASP A 244 2.03 -10.36 -2.07
C ASP A 244 2.52 -9.39 -0.97
N PHE A 245 2.19 -8.10 -1.12
CA PHE A 245 2.54 -7.00 -0.21
C PHE A 245 4.04 -6.71 -0.09
N ASN A 246 4.83 -7.01 -1.12
CA ASN A 246 6.21 -6.53 -1.20
C ASN A 246 6.21 -5.03 -1.45
N VAL A 247 6.72 -4.23 -0.50
CA VAL A 247 6.69 -2.76 -0.55
C VAL A 247 7.95 -2.20 -1.21
N TRP A 248 7.80 -1.22 -2.11
CA TRP A 248 8.91 -0.42 -2.64
C TRP A 248 8.54 1.05 -2.81
N ILE A 249 9.57 1.88 -3.05
CA ILE A 249 9.42 3.30 -3.40
C ILE A 249 9.59 3.42 -4.90
N ASN A 250 8.61 4.00 -5.59
CA ASN A 250 8.66 4.22 -7.04
C ASN A 250 9.55 5.42 -7.36
N GLU A 251 10.75 5.15 -7.88
CA GLU A 251 11.75 6.16 -8.23
C GLU A 251 11.26 7.18 -9.25
N SER A 252 10.44 6.76 -10.22
CA SER A 252 9.87 7.68 -11.21
C SER A 252 8.92 8.71 -10.56
N LEU A 253 8.13 8.30 -9.56
CA LEU A 253 7.24 9.22 -8.85
C LEU A 253 8.01 10.20 -7.95
N VAL A 254 9.14 9.75 -7.39
CA VAL A 254 10.05 10.64 -6.65
C VAL A 254 10.69 11.64 -7.60
N LYS A 255 11.18 11.20 -8.76
CA LYS A 255 11.77 12.06 -9.79
C LYS A 255 10.77 13.11 -10.27
N ASP A 256 9.54 12.70 -10.56
CA ASP A 256 8.44 13.61 -10.91
C ASP A 256 8.21 14.68 -9.85
N TYR A 257 8.25 14.32 -8.56
CA TYR A 257 8.16 15.29 -7.48
C TYR A 257 9.35 16.26 -7.48
N VAL A 258 10.57 15.78 -7.69
CA VAL A 258 11.76 16.65 -7.79
C VAL A 258 11.59 17.65 -8.93
N GLU A 259 11.15 17.20 -10.11
CA GLU A 259 10.95 18.04 -11.30
C GLU A 259 9.80 19.04 -11.16
N LYS A 260 8.67 18.63 -10.57
CA LYS A 260 7.46 19.46 -10.51
C LYS A 260 7.38 20.35 -9.27
N GLU A 261 8.01 19.95 -8.16
CA GLU A 261 7.89 20.67 -6.89
C GLU A 261 9.20 21.32 -6.47
N LEU A 262 10.31 20.57 -6.48
CA LEU A 262 11.59 21.10 -6.00
C LEU A 262 12.27 21.98 -7.05
N TYR A 263 12.33 21.54 -8.30
CA TYR A 263 12.98 22.27 -9.40
C TYR A 263 12.41 23.69 -9.50
N HIS A 264 11.09 23.84 -9.59
CA HIS A 264 10.45 25.15 -9.66
C HIS A 264 10.62 26.00 -8.39
N ALA A 265 10.70 25.38 -7.22
CA ALA A 265 10.84 26.11 -5.95
C ALA A 265 12.29 26.57 -5.67
N PHE A 266 13.29 25.86 -6.17
CA PHE A 266 14.68 26.05 -5.77
C PHE A 266 15.65 26.39 -6.91
N ASN A 267 15.27 26.17 -8.17
CA ASN A 267 16.07 26.64 -9.29
C ASN A 267 15.94 28.15 -9.46
N THR A 268 17.06 28.79 -9.76
CA THR A 268 17.12 30.24 -9.97
C THR A 268 17.76 30.63 -11.29
N VAL A 269 18.17 29.66 -12.12
CA VAL A 269 18.55 29.92 -13.53
C VAL A 269 17.38 30.59 -14.25
N GLY A 270 17.66 31.69 -14.96
CA GLY A 270 16.65 32.49 -15.65
C GLY A 270 15.72 33.32 -14.74
N ALA A 271 15.74 33.12 -13.42
CA ALA A 271 14.83 33.81 -12.50
C ALA A 271 15.12 35.32 -12.45
N LYS A 272 14.07 36.11 -12.26
CA LYS A 272 14.16 37.58 -12.15
C LYS A 272 14.86 37.99 -10.84
N ARG A 273 15.92 38.80 -10.94
CA ARG A 273 16.69 39.29 -9.79
C ARG A 273 16.98 40.78 -9.91
N THR A 274 16.84 41.50 -8.81
CA THR A 274 17.27 42.89 -8.71
C THR A 274 18.73 42.96 -8.29
N ILE A 275 19.56 43.62 -9.07
CA ILE A 275 20.99 43.75 -8.81
C ILE A 275 21.31 45.21 -8.53
N HIS A 276 22.20 45.44 -7.56
CA HIS A 276 22.83 46.73 -7.35
C HIS A 276 24.26 46.65 -7.87
N SER A 277 24.57 47.47 -8.87
CA SER A 277 25.91 47.59 -9.42
C SER A 277 26.50 48.97 -9.23
N PRO A 278 27.77 49.11 -8.80
CA PRO A 278 28.45 50.40 -8.77
C PRO A 278 28.47 51.13 -10.13
N GLY A 279 28.55 50.41 -11.26
CA GLY A 279 28.61 51.02 -12.60
C GLY A 279 27.25 51.43 -13.19
N SER A 280 26.22 50.66 -12.85
CA SER A 280 24.89 50.76 -13.48
C SER A 280 23.74 51.11 -12.53
N GLY A 281 24.00 51.27 -11.23
CA GLY A 281 22.96 51.50 -10.23
C GLY A 281 22.11 50.26 -9.97
N LYS A 282 20.83 50.46 -9.64
CA LYS A 282 19.88 49.38 -9.34
C LYS A 282 19.04 49.05 -10.56
N PHE A 283 19.04 47.79 -10.98
CA PHE A 283 18.23 47.32 -12.10
C PHE A 283 17.74 45.89 -11.86
N THR A 284 16.81 45.42 -12.68
CA THR A 284 16.25 44.07 -12.55
C THR A 284 16.42 43.32 -13.85
N ILE A 285 16.97 42.11 -13.76
CA ILE A 285 17.31 41.26 -14.91
C ILE A 285 16.73 39.86 -14.73
N SER A 286 16.39 39.19 -15.82
CA SER A 286 15.98 37.79 -15.88
C SER A 286 16.66 37.12 -17.07
N GLY A 287 16.61 35.79 -17.15
CA GLY A 287 17.29 35.04 -18.22
C GLY A 287 18.76 34.73 -17.90
N GLY A 288 19.42 34.14 -18.89
CA GLY A 288 20.78 33.62 -18.78
C GLY A 288 20.89 32.30 -18.03
N THR A 289 22.12 31.78 -17.94
CA THR A 289 22.45 30.44 -17.46
C THR A 289 22.94 30.40 -16.00
N TYR A 290 23.11 31.55 -15.35
CA TYR A 290 23.65 31.64 -13.99
C TYR A 290 22.56 31.50 -12.91
N GLY A 291 22.64 30.44 -12.12
CA GLY A 291 21.74 30.23 -10.98
C GLY A 291 21.91 28.88 -10.34
N ASN A 292 21.10 28.65 -9.31
CA ASN A 292 20.94 27.33 -8.73
C ASN A 292 20.20 26.45 -9.74
N GLN A 293 20.74 25.26 -9.98
CA GLN A 293 20.12 24.22 -10.77
C GLN A 293 20.18 22.92 -9.98
N ILE A 294 19.02 22.39 -9.61
CA ILE A 294 18.90 21.09 -8.94
C ILE A 294 19.45 20.00 -9.84
N ASP A 295 20.18 19.07 -9.24
CA ASP A 295 20.51 17.78 -9.85
C ASP A 295 19.35 16.82 -9.57
N ILE A 296 18.50 16.64 -10.58
CA ILE A 296 17.26 15.85 -10.46
C ILE A 296 17.58 14.40 -10.07
N GLU A 297 18.59 13.80 -10.69
CA GLU A 297 18.97 12.40 -10.48
C GLU A 297 19.60 12.19 -9.10
N ALA A 298 20.54 13.06 -8.71
CA ALA A 298 21.17 12.99 -7.40
C ALA A 298 20.17 13.26 -6.26
N GLU A 299 19.25 14.21 -6.45
CA GLU A 299 18.24 14.54 -5.45
C GLU A 299 17.21 13.41 -5.29
N THR A 300 16.77 12.80 -6.39
CA THR A 300 15.86 11.64 -6.37
C THR A 300 16.43 10.50 -5.53
N LYS A 301 17.69 10.15 -5.76
CA LYS A 301 18.39 9.10 -5.01
C LYS A 301 18.53 9.43 -3.53
N GLU A 302 18.84 10.69 -3.19
CA GLU A 302 18.96 11.13 -1.80
C GLU A 302 17.60 11.09 -1.08
N ILE A 303 16.50 11.49 -1.74
CA ILE A 303 15.15 11.39 -1.17
C ILE A 303 14.79 9.94 -0.84
N ILE A 304 15.04 8.99 -1.76
CA ILE A 304 14.76 7.57 -1.53
C ILE A 304 15.55 7.06 -0.32
N LYS A 305 16.82 7.44 -0.20
CA LYS A 305 17.67 7.11 0.95
C LYS A 305 17.13 7.71 2.24
N ASP A 306 16.70 8.96 2.23
CA ASP A 306 16.13 9.64 3.39
C ASP A 306 14.82 8.99 3.87
N ILE A 307 13.92 8.64 2.93
CA ILE A 307 12.67 7.92 3.21
C ILE A 307 12.96 6.55 3.84
N LYS A 308 13.88 5.77 3.27
CA LYS A 308 14.25 4.46 3.80
C LYS A 308 14.83 4.53 5.21
N ASN A 309 15.57 5.60 5.51
CA ASN A 309 16.16 5.80 6.83
C ASN A 309 15.18 6.37 7.88
N SER A 310 13.95 6.70 7.50
CA SER A 310 12.90 7.16 8.44
C SER A 310 13.30 8.37 9.29
N LYS A 311 14.05 9.32 8.70
CA LYS A 311 14.61 10.46 9.42
C LYS A 311 13.72 11.69 9.32
N MET A 312 13.67 12.46 10.41
CA MET A 312 13.37 13.89 10.31
C MET A 312 14.68 14.62 10.01
N ILE A 313 14.74 15.29 8.87
CA ILE A 313 15.94 15.99 8.42
C ILE A 313 15.61 17.36 7.84
N THR A 314 16.52 18.31 8.03
CA THR A 314 16.53 19.58 7.32
C THR A 314 17.76 19.63 6.43
N ARG A 315 17.59 19.85 5.12
CA ARG A 315 18.70 19.97 4.17
C ARG A 315 18.31 20.83 2.97
N GLU A 316 19.28 21.22 2.17
CA GLU A 316 19.00 21.77 0.84
C GLU A 316 18.87 20.63 -0.18
N PRO A 317 18.25 20.87 -1.35
CA PRO A 317 18.37 19.95 -2.48
C PRO A 317 19.82 19.75 -2.92
N LYS A 318 20.11 18.64 -3.59
CA LYS A 318 21.33 18.46 -4.36
C LYS A 318 21.28 19.36 -5.58
N TYR A 319 22.35 20.10 -5.81
CA TYR A 319 22.48 21.03 -6.92
C TYR A 319 23.57 20.57 -7.86
N PHE A 320 23.30 20.61 -9.16
CA PHE A 320 24.31 20.48 -10.21
C PHE A 320 25.17 21.75 -10.26
N ILE A 321 24.51 22.92 -10.16
CA ILE A 321 25.16 24.23 -10.00
C ILE A 321 24.53 24.91 -8.79
N LYS A 322 25.37 25.38 -7.87
CA LYS A 322 24.93 26.16 -6.71
C LYS A 322 25.65 27.49 -6.68
N VAL A 323 24.87 28.57 -6.70
CA VAL A 323 25.37 29.93 -6.54
C VAL A 323 25.04 30.44 -5.15
N THR A 324 26.04 31.00 -4.48
CA THR A 324 25.88 31.57 -3.13
C THR A 324 26.48 32.97 -3.10
N GLY A 325 25.79 33.93 -2.48
CA GLY A 325 26.36 35.26 -2.30
C GLY A 325 25.34 36.35 -2.00
N SER A 326 25.86 37.50 -1.58
CA SER A 326 25.10 38.76 -1.45
C SER A 326 24.55 39.23 -2.80
N ASN A 327 23.73 40.28 -2.78
CA ASN A 327 23.20 40.91 -4.01
C ASN A 327 22.43 39.90 -4.89
N ASN A 328 21.53 39.13 -4.27
CA ASN A 328 20.71 38.11 -4.93
C ASN A 328 21.52 37.04 -5.68
N GLY A 329 22.60 36.57 -5.06
CA GLY A 329 23.37 35.40 -5.52
C GLY A 329 24.51 35.70 -6.48
N ILE A 330 24.68 36.95 -6.94
CA ILE A 330 25.85 37.30 -7.78
C ILE A 330 27.11 37.58 -6.96
N GLY A 331 26.96 37.88 -5.67
CA GLY A 331 28.10 38.15 -4.79
C GLY A 331 28.67 39.55 -4.96
N LYS A 332 30.00 39.68 -4.81
CA LYS A 332 30.74 40.96 -4.78
C LYS A 332 31.78 41.10 -5.88
N ASN A 333 31.95 40.06 -6.70
CA ASN A 333 32.90 40.01 -7.80
C ASN A 333 32.17 39.53 -9.05
N TYR A 334 31.99 40.40 -10.05
CA TYR A 334 31.24 40.09 -11.26
C TYR A 334 31.52 41.13 -12.34
N VAL A 335 31.20 40.80 -13.59
CA VAL A 335 31.23 41.72 -14.72
C VAL A 335 29.83 42.30 -14.95
N ASP A 336 29.75 43.62 -15.11
CA ASP A 336 28.55 44.38 -15.43
C ASP A 336 28.69 44.89 -16.87
N VAL A 337 27.91 44.32 -17.79
CA VAL A 337 27.81 44.73 -19.19
C VAL A 337 26.51 45.49 -19.36
N ASN A 338 26.61 46.78 -19.64
CA ASN A 338 25.47 47.65 -19.87
C ASN A 338 25.39 48.00 -21.35
N ILE A 339 24.40 47.42 -22.03
CA ILE A 339 24.14 47.61 -23.47
C ILE A 339 23.75 49.07 -23.72
N SER A 340 22.84 49.65 -22.91
CA SER A 340 22.39 51.03 -23.12
C SER A 340 23.51 52.07 -23.03
N LYS A 341 24.55 51.80 -22.23
CA LYS A 341 25.73 52.67 -22.08
C LYS A 341 26.90 52.24 -22.96
N GLN A 342 26.78 51.12 -23.68
CA GLN A 342 27.87 50.41 -24.37
C GLN A 342 29.15 50.37 -23.52
N LYS A 343 29.01 49.94 -22.27
CA LYS A 343 30.09 49.96 -21.29
C LYS A 343 30.12 48.70 -20.44
N LEU A 344 31.34 48.27 -20.15
CA LEU A 344 31.63 47.15 -19.27
C LEU A 344 32.39 47.63 -18.04
N TRP A 345 32.01 47.10 -16.88
CA TRP A 345 32.78 47.20 -15.63
C TRP A 345 33.08 45.83 -15.06
N TYR A 346 34.28 45.64 -14.54
CA TYR A 346 34.57 44.53 -13.64
C TYR A 346 34.55 45.04 -12.20
N ILE A 347 33.65 44.46 -11.41
CA ILE A 347 33.46 44.74 -10.01
C ILE A 347 34.25 43.70 -9.22
N ARG A 348 35.08 44.14 -8.28
CA ARG A 348 35.76 43.27 -7.31
C ARG A 348 35.61 43.87 -5.92
N LYS A 349 35.15 43.06 -4.96
CA LYS A 349 34.79 43.50 -3.60
C LYS A 349 33.87 44.74 -3.59
N ASN A 350 32.84 44.74 -4.44
CA ASN A 350 31.88 45.86 -4.63
C ASN A 350 32.49 47.19 -5.11
N LYS A 351 33.70 47.19 -5.65
CA LYS A 351 34.33 48.38 -6.27
C LYS A 351 34.63 48.11 -7.73
N ILE A 352 34.51 49.13 -8.57
CA ILE A 352 34.95 49.07 -9.97
C ILE A 352 36.48 48.98 -9.96
N VAL A 353 37.02 47.90 -10.52
CA VAL A 353 38.48 47.72 -10.67
C VAL A 353 38.95 47.75 -12.12
N PHE A 354 38.02 47.68 -13.07
CA PHE A 354 38.29 47.84 -14.50
C PHE A 354 37.04 48.34 -15.21
N SER A 355 37.25 49.11 -16.29
CA SER A 355 36.20 49.50 -17.21
C SER A 355 36.71 49.59 -18.65
N SER A 356 35.80 49.38 -19.59
CA SER A 356 36.02 49.55 -21.02
C SER A 356 34.73 49.97 -21.69
N ASP A 357 34.82 50.86 -22.67
CA ASP A 357 33.76 51.00 -23.67
C ASP A 357 33.80 49.76 -24.58
N ILE A 358 32.65 49.33 -25.06
CA ILE A 358 32.44 48.07 -25.78
C ILE A 358 31.56 48.28 -27.02
N VAL A 359 31.44 47.26 -27.87
CA VAL A 359 30.39 47.19 -28.90
C VAL A 359 29.67 45.86 -28.78
N THR A 360 28.40 45.89 -28.40
CA THR A 360 27.54 44.70 -28.28
C THR A 360 26.94 44.31 -29.63
N GLY A 361 26.13 43.26 -29.61
CA GLY A 361 25.40 42.76 -30.77
C GLY A 361 24.43 43.77 -31.35
N ASP A 362 24.22 43.70 -32.66
CA ASP A 362 23.40 44.65 -33.42
C ASP A 362 21.91 44.29 -33.36
N PRO A 363 21.07 45.09 -32.69
CA PRO A 363 19.64 44.82 -32.63
C PRO A 363 18.94 45.04 -33.98
N THR A 364 19.47 45.88 -34.86
CA THR A 364 18.83 46.23 -36.13
C THR A 364 18.94 45.10 -37.17
N THR A 365 19.90 44.19 -36.99
CA THR A 365 20.09 43.02 -37.85
C THR A 365 19.69 41.71 -37.17
N GLY A 366 18.95 41.76 -36.05
CA GLY A 366 18.56 40.56 -35.30
C GLY A 366 19.71 39.84 -34.59
N HIS A 367 20.78 40.57 -34.27
CA HIS A 367 21.99 40.08 -33.62
C HIS A 367 22.21 40.66 -32.22
N SER A 368 21.14 41.09 -31.54
CA SER A 368 21.20 41.60 -30.16
C SER A 368 22.01 40.67 -29.25
N THR A 369 22.89 41.25 -28.42
CA THR A 369 23.48 40.50 -27.31
C THR A 369 22.36 40.07 -26.36
N PRO A 370 22.23 38.78 -26.03
CA PRO A 370 21.18 38.32 -25.14
C PRO A 370 21.40 38.85 -23.72
N THR A 371 20.35 39.42 -23.14
CA THR A 371 20.36 39.92 -21.77
C THR A 371 20.16 38.76 -20.79
N GLY A 372 20.77 38.85 -19.62
CA GLY A 372 20.69 37.80 -18.62
C GLY A 372 21.86 37.78 -17.64
N MET A 373 21.81 36.79 -16.75
CA MET A 373 22.91 36.47 -15.85
C MET A 373 23.64 35.23 -16.37
N TYR A 374 24.93 35.36 -16.57
CA TYR A 374 25.83 34.35 -17.11
C TYR A 374 27.07 34.22 -16.23
N TYR A 375 28.05 33.45 -16.67
CA TYR A 375 29.36 33.34 -16.05
C TYR A 375 30.41 33.03 -17.12
N VAL A 376 31.67 33.39 -16.87
CA VAL A 376 32.77 33.02 -17.74
C VAL A 376 32.95 31.51 -17.69
N GLU A 377 32.55 30.79 -18.74
CA GLU A 377 32.54 29.31 -18.76
C GLU A 377 33.97 28.75 -18.81
N PHE A 378 34.82 29.36 -19.63
CA PHE A 378 36.25 29.07 -19.73
C PHE A 378 36.97 30.28 -20.32
N LYS A 379 38.27 30.15 -20.55
CA LYS A 379 39.11 31.19 -21.16
C LYS A 379 40.06 30.56 -22.15
N LYS A 380 40.26 31.19 -23.31
CA LYS A 380 41.18 30.72 -24.34
C LYS A 380 41.89 31.89 -25.02
N THR A 381 43.19 31.74 -25.27
CA THR A 381 43.93 32.63 -26.16
C THR A 381 44.03 32.02 -27.55
N ASP A 382 44.31 32.85 -28.56
CA ASP A 382 44.50 32.39 -29.95
C ASP A 382 43.33 31.50 -30.42
N TYR A 383 42.14 32.11 -30.45
CA TYR A 383 40.89 31.41 -30.70
C TYR A 383 40.27 31.84 -32.02
N THR A 384 40.01 30.87 -32.89
CA THR A 384 39.22 31.09 -34.12
C THR A 384 37.77 30.70 -33.89
N MET A 385 36.88 31.70 -33.96
CA MET A 385 35.44 31.53 -33.83
C MET A 385 34.89 30.81 -35.07
N ARG A 386 34.42 29.57 -34.91
CA ARG A 386 33.99 28.72 -36.04
C ARG A 386 32.87 29.29 -36.89
N LYS A 387 31.87 29.94 -36.28
CA LYS A 387 30.67 30.42 -36.99
C LYS A 387 30.96 31.61 -37.91
N TYR A 388 31.94 32.44 -37.56
CA TYR A 388 32.25 33.69 -38.26
C TYR A 388 33.66 33.73 -38.85
N ASN A 389 34.42 32.64 -38.70
CA ASN A 389 35.83 32.53 -39.07
C ASN A 389 36.68 33.73 -38.62
N ALA A 390 36.39 34.27 -37.44
CA ALA A 390 37.07 35.42 -36.88
C ALA A 390 38.12 34.96 -35.87
N HIS A 391 39.35 35.44 -36.02
CA HIS A 391 40.43 35.21 -35.06
C HIS A 391 40.37 36.26 -33.95
N VAL A 392 40.49 35.80 -32.70
CA VAL A 392 40.55 36.66 -31.51
C VAL A 392 41.68 36.20 -30.61
N ASN A 393 42.39 37.15 -30.00
CA ASN A 393 43.52 36.85 -29.12
C ASN A 393 43.07 36.40 -27.73
N TYR A 394 41.92 36.89 -27.25
CA TYR A 394 41.39 36.63 -25.92
C TYR A 394 39.89 36.31 -25.99
N TRP A 395 39.54 35.04 -25.78
CA TRP A 395 38.16 34.55 -25.80
C TRP A 395 37.69 34.19 -24.38
N MET A 396 36.56 34.78 -23.97
CA MET A 396 35.89 34.58 -22.69
C MET A 396 34.39 34.32 -22.91
N PRO A 397 33.98 33.09 -23.27
CA PRO A 397 32.58 32.75 -23.50
C PRO A 397 31.76 32.85 -22.22
N ILE A 398 30.52 33.32 -22.38
CA ILE A 398 29.54 33.41 -21.29
C ILE A 398 28.29 32.56 -21.54
N ASP A 399 28.08 32.16 -22.80
CA ASP A 399 27.04 31.24 -23.22
C ASP A 399 27.52 30.50 -24.48
N THR A 400 28.11 29.33 -24.29
CA THR A 400 28.56 28.50 -25.43
C THR A 400 27.40 27.94 -26.25
N GLY A 401 26.20 27.84 -25.69
CA GLY A 401 25.01 27.40 -26.40
C GLY A 401 24.60 28.37 -27.51
N THR A 402 24.75 29.67 -27.27
CA THR A 402 24.50 30.72 -28.28
C THR A 402 25.78 31.17 -29.00
N GLY A 403 26.95 30.86 -28.45
CA GLY A 403 28.25 31.27 -28.96
C GLY A 403 28.64 32.70 -28.57
N VAL A 404 28.01 33.25 -27.53
CA VAL A 404 28.24 34.63 -27.05
C VAL A 404 29.38 34.66 -26.04
N GLY A 405 30.27 35.64 -26.19
CA GLY A 405 31.41 35.84 -25.30
C GLY A 405 31.97 37.26 -25.36
N LEU A 406 32.90 37.54 -24.45
CA LEU A 406 33.72 38.74 -24.47
C LEU A 406 35.02 38.44 -25.20
N HIS A 407 35.43 39.33 -26.11
CA HIS A 407 36.69 39.19 -26.82
C HIS A 407 37.22 40.50 -27.39
N ASP A 408 38.49 40.48 -27.78
CA ASP A 408 39.07 41.57 -28.56
C ASP A 408 38.50 41.64 -29.97
N ALA A 409 38.34 42.86 -30.48
CA ALA A 409 37.92 43.14 -31.85
C ALA A 409 38.94 44.07 -32.51
N SER A 410 40.08 43.51 -32.93
CA SER A 410 41.18 44.25 -33.58
C SER A 410 40.76 44.96 -34.88
N TRP A 411 39.67 44.52 -35.49
CA TRP A 411 39.07 45.12 -36.69
C TRP A 411 38.27 46.40 -36.41
N ARG A 412 38.07 46.81 -35.15
CA ARG A 412 37.32 48.02 -34.80
C ARG A 412 38.23 49.19 -34.45
N GLY A 413 37.98 50.34 -35.07
CA GLY A 413 38.66 51.61 -34.76
C GLY A 413 38.08 52.39 -33.57
N SER A 414 36.82 52.14 -33.19
CA SER A 414 36.12 52.83 -32.09
C SER A 414 35.14 51.91 -31.35
N PHE A 415 34.83 52.27 -30.10
CA PHE A 415 33.98 51.52 -29.18
C PHE A 415 33.09 52.49 -28.39
N GLY A 416 31.93 52.03 -27.91
CA GLY A 416 30.97 52.85 -27.17
C GLY A 416 29.91 53.54 -28.05
N GLY A 417 29.10 54.39 -27.42
CA GLY A 417 28.06 55.18 -28.08
C GLY A 417 26.98 54.33 -28.77
N GLU A 418 26.47 54.81 -29.90
CA GLU A 418 25.40 54.13 -30.65
C GLU A 418 25.95 53.19 -31.75
N ILE A 419 27.25 52.88 -31.75
CA ILE A 419 27.89 52.04 -32.80
C ILE A 419 27.16 50.71 -32.99
N TYR A 420 26.67 50.13 -31.89
CA TYR A 420 25.95 48.85 -31.93
C TYR A 420 24.65 48.90 -32.74
N HIS A 421 24.08 50.08 -33.00
CA HIS A 421 22.95 50.24 -33.92
C HIS A 421 23.44 50.36 -35.36
N GLY A 422 23.32 49.28 -36.13
CA GLY A 422 23.67 49.23 -37.56
C GLY A 422 25.14 48.91 -37.84
N ASN A 423 26.00 48.88 -36.83
CA ASN A 423 27.37 48.39 -36.91
C ASN A 423 27.77 47.67 -35.61
N GLY A 424 26.89 46.82 -35.08
CA GLY A 424 27.16 46.00 -33.90
C GLY A 424 27.91 44.69 -34.21
N SER A 425 28.02 43.83 -33.20
CA SER A 425 28.55 42.47 -33.38
C SER A 425 27.43 41.48 -33.76
N HIS A 426 27.78 40.20 -33.94
CA HIS A 426 26.81 39.11 -34.08
C HIS A 426 26.30 38.55 -32.73
N GLY A 427 26.28 39.38 -31.68
CA GLY A 427 25.85 39.02 -30.33
C GLY A 427 26.96 39.05 -29.28
N CYS A 428 28.23 38.96 -29.68
CA CYS A 428 29.37 39.04 -28.76
C CYS A 428 29.62 40.46 -28.21
N ILE A 429 30.41 40.56 -27.14
CA ILE A 429 30.83 41.82 -26.55
C ILE A 429 32.23 42.13 -27.04
N ASN A 430 32.32 42.98 -28.07
CA ASN A 430 33.59 43.41 -28.66
C ASN A 430 34.29 44.41 -27.74
N MET A 431 35.58 44.21 -27.52
CA MET A 431 36.42 45.06 -26.68
C MET A 431 37.68 45.54 -27.42
N PRO A 432 38.26 46.69 -27.06
CA PRO A 432 39.61 47.05 -27.50
C PRO A 432 40.62 45.96 -27.11
N THR A 433 41.55 45.59 -27.99
CA THR A 433 42.48 44.46 -27.74
C THR A 433 43.29 44.60 -26.45
N SER A 434 43.77 45.81 -26.15
CA SER A 434 44.49 46.08 -24.89
C SER A 434 43.61 45.88 -23.66
N LYS A 435 42.33 46.28 -23.73
CA LYS A 435 41.34 46.14 -22.66
C LYS A 435 40.90 44.68 -22.47
N ALA A 436 40.69 43.95 -23.56
CA ALA A 436 40.38 42.53 -23.54
C ALA A 436 41.51 41.72 -22.88
N SER A 437 42.78 42.02 -23.20
CA SER A 437 43.95 41.40 -22.58
C SER A 437 43.96 41.60 -21.06
N VAL A 438 43.77 42.84 -20.60
CA VAL A 438 43.76 43.15 -19.16
C VAL A 438 42.61 42.42 -18.47
N LEU A 439 41.39 42.51 -19.01
CA LEU A 439 40.23 41.84 -18.42
C LEU A 439 40.42 40.32 -18.39
N TYR A 440 40.95 39.73 -19.47
CA TYR A 440 41.28 38.32 -19.54
C TYR A 440 42.18 37.91 -18.38
N HIS A 441 43.30 38.59 -18.15
CA HIS A 441 44.19 38.23 -17.06
C HIS A 441 43.58 38.49 -15.66
N MET A 442 42.67 39.45 -15.54
CA MET A 442 41.99 39.74 -14.28
C MET A 442 40.87 38.76 -13.91
N LEU A 443 40.17 38.16 -14.89
CA LEU A 443 38.97 37.35 -14.65
C LEU A 443 39.30 35.87 -14.34
N PRO A 444 38.88 35.36 -13.16
CA PRO A 444 38.74 33.93 -12.93
C PRO A 444 37.64 33.31 -13.82
N VAL A 445 37.81 32.04 -14.17
CA VAL A 445 36.71 31.21 -14.69
C VAL A 445 35.61 31.13 -13.63
N ASN A 446 34.35 30.99 -14.06
CA ASN A 446 33.12 31.06 -13.26
C ASN A 446 32.82 32.44 -12.67
N THR A 447 33.54 33.49 -13.06
CA THR A 447 33.15 34.86 -12.67
C THR A 447 31.77 35.18 -13.26
N PRO A 448 30.79 35.59 -12.44
CA PRO A 448 29.47 35.96 -12.95
C PRO A 448 29.55 37.17 -13.89
N VAL A 449 28.72 37.16 -14.93
CA VAL A 449 28.59 38.24 -15.92
C VAL A 449 27.12 38.60 -16.05
N ILE A 450 26.75 39.86 -15.84
CA ILE A 450 25.40 40.34 -16.11
C ILE A 450 25.43 41.16 -17.38
N VAL A 451 24.49 40.88 -18.27
CA VAL A 451 24.23 41.66 -19.47
C VAL A 451 22.84 42.27 -19.38
N HIS A 452 22.73 43.59 -19.46
CA HIS A 452 21.45 44.32 -19.33
C HIS A 452 21.36 45.55 -20.24
#